data_AF-A0A094PVJ2-F1
#
_entry.id   AF-A0A094PVJ2-F1
#
_cell.length_a   1.000
_cell.length_b   1.000
_cell.length_c   1.000
_cell.angle_alpha   90.00
_cell.angle_beta   90.00
_cell.angle_gamma   90.00
#
_symmetry.space_group_name_H-M   'P 1'
#
loop_
_entity.id
_entity.type
_entity.pdbx_description
1 polymer ?
#
loop_
_entity_poly.entity_id
_entity_poly.type
_entity_poly.pdbx_seq_one_letter_code
_entity_poly.pdbx_strand_id
1 'polypeptide(L)'
;MSRLTQFGNALYTGEKSFDFVGNRVRWYLIGGAVVALAIALTILRGGFSFGIEFRGGSEFRVSQPPVLSEQVAVDTVNELVGQTSNPRVSIVGGDSIRVQTEQLTDAETTGLRTDLAEAYDVSVEQVTASFVGATWGQDITRQALIGLGVFLVLVSIVMALYFRTWKMSLAALVALAHDLVITAGIYGVLGFEITPAAVIGLLTILGYSLYDTVVVFDKVRENTQQDGEESRRTFAESVNLAVNQTLVRSINTSVVAVLPVGSILFIGSVLLGAGTLRDIAIALFVGMIAGTYSSVFIAAPLYVHLRENEPEHLKQGTKVKAPRPATGAVR
;
A
#
# COMPACT_ATOMS: atom_id res chain seq x y z
N MET A 1 18.25 32.02 -3.36
CA MET A 1 17.23 30.94 -3.41
C MET A 1 17.95 29.60 -3.30
N SER A 2 17.43 28.65 -2.52
CA SER A 2 18.00 27.30 -2.43
C SER A 2 17.92 26.57 -3.78
N ARG A 3 18.86 25.67 -4.08
CA ARG A 3 18.87 24.85 -5.31
C ARG A 3 17.56 24.08 -5.50
N LEU A 4 16.92 23.65 -4.42
CA LEU A 4 15.63 22.97 -4.43
C LEU A 4 14.48 23.89 -4.86
N THR A 5 14.49 25.16 -4.41
CA THR A 5 13.48 26.15 -4.80
C THR A 5 13.60 26.53 -6.28
N GLN A 6 14.82 26.66 -6.79
CA GLN A 6 15.06 26.90 -8.21
C GLN A 6 14.59 25.72 -9.08
N PHE A 7 14.86 24.49 -8.65
CA PHE A 7 14.42 23.29 -9.34
C PHE A 7 12.89 23.15 -9.37
N GLY A 8 12.22 23.37 -8.23
CA GLY A 8 10.76 23.33 -8.15
C GLY A 8 10.09 24.42 -9.00
N ASN A 9 10.63 25.64 -8.98
CA ASN A 9 10.12 26.70 -9.86
C ASN A 9 10.31 26.37 -11.34
N ALA A 10 11.46 25.80 -11.74
CA ALA A 10 11.70 25.39 -13.12
C ALA A 10 10.76 24.26 -13.58
N LEU A 11 10.39 23.32 -12.69
CA LEU A 11 9.37 22.32 -12.98
C LEU A 11 7.97 22.94 -13.08
N TYR A 12 7.66 23.90 -12.22
CA TYR A 12 6.35 24.55 -12.19
C TYR A 12 6.10 25.42 -13.43
N THR A 13 7.11 26.17 -13.88
CA THR A 13 7.03 27.01 -15.09
C THR A 13 7.15 26.19 -16.38
N GLY A 14 7.59 24.93 -16.30
CA GLY A 14 7.87 24.08 -17.45
C GLY A 14 9.23 24.35 -18.11
N GLU A 15 10.09 25.17 -17.52
CA GLU A 15 11.49 25.37 -17.96
C GLU A 15 12.29 24.05 -17.93
N LYS A 16 11.99 23.20 -16.94
CA LYS A 16 12.37 21.79 -16.93
C LYS A 16 11.11 20.94 -16.93
N SER A 17 11.08 19.90 -17.77
CA SER A 17 9.97 18.96 -17.80
C SER A 17 10.50 17.55 -18.00
N PHE A 18 10.10 16.65 -17.11
CA PHE A 18 10.25 15.21 -17.31
C PHE A 18 9.07 14.69 -18.11
N ASP A 19 9.36 13.85 -19.10
CA ASP A 19 8.34 13.26 -19.97
C ASP A 19 7.76 11.97 -19.35
N PHE A 20 6.79 12.14 -18.45
CA PHE A 20 6.06 11.05 -17.80
C PHE A 20 5.06 10.41 -18.78
N VAL A 21 4.35 11.24 -19.54
CA VAL A 21 3.27 10.80 -20.44
C VAL A 21 3.81 10.13 -21.70
N GLY A 22 4.88 10.65 -22.31
CA GLY A 22 5.50 10.06 -23.50
C GLY A 22 6.17 8.72 -23.20
N ASN A 23 6.69 8.52 -21.98
CA ASN A 23 7.28 7.25 -21.53
C ASN A 23 6.27 6.27 -20.92
N ARG A 24 4.96 6.50 -21.06
CA ARG A 24 3.88 5.70 -20.43
C ARG A 24 4.01 4.19 -20.57
N VAL A 25 4.46 3.70 -21.73
CA VAL A 25 4.64 2.24 -21.96
C VAL A 25 5.68 1.66 -20.99
N ARG A 26 6.78 2.37 -20.75
CA ARG A 26 7.81 1.93 -19.80
C ARG A 26 7.24 1.88 -18.38
N TRP A 27 6.46 2.87 -17.98
CA TRP A 27 5.84 2.92 -16.65
C TRP A 27 4.78 1.85 -16.45
N TYR A 28 3.98 1.55 -17.47
CA TYR A 28 3.04 0.42 -17.42
C TYR A 28 3.76 -0.92 -17.35
N LEU A 29 4.86 -1.10 -18.09
CA LEU A 29 5.67 -2.31 -18.01
C LEU A 29 6.30 -2.48 -16.63
N ILE A 30 6.85 -1.40 -16.05
CA ILE A 30 7.43 -1.43 -14.70
C ILE A 30 6.35 -1.72 -13.65
N GLY A 31 5.25 -0.97 -13.65
CA GLY A 31 4.14 -1.18 -12.72
C GLY A 31 3.51 -2.57 -12.86
N GLY A 32 3.27 -3.02 -14.08
CA GLY A 32 2.77 -4.37 -14.38
C GLY A 32 3.73 -5.46 -13.95
N ALA A 33 5.05 -5.28 -14.15
CA ALA A 33 6.06 -6.24 -13.70
C ALA A 33 6.14 -6.32 -12.18
N VAL A 34 6.06 -5.18 -11.47
CA VAL A 34 6.03 -5.15 -10.00
C VAL A 34 4.79 -5.86 -9.46
N VAL A 35 3.62 -5.58 -10.04
CA VAL A 35 2.36 -6.27 -9.68
C VAL A 35 2.45 -7.78 -9.96
N ALA A 36 2.95 -8.16 -11.14
CA ALA A 36 3.10 -9.57 -11.50
C ALA A 36 4.09 -10.29 -10.57
N LEU A 37 5.21 -9.65 -10.24
CA LEU A 37 6.20 -10.18 -9.31
C LEU A 37 5.61 -10.34 -7.90
N ALA A 38 4.87 -9.33 -7.41
CA ALA A 38 4.21 -9.38 -6.12
C ALA A 38 3.22 -10.54 -6.02
N ILE A 39 2.40 -10.76 -7.06
CA ILE A 39 1.45 -11.88 -7.14
C ILE A 39 2.20 -13.22 -7.23
N ALA A 40 3.16 -13.35 -8.15
CA ALA A 40 3.88 -14.59 -8.39
C ALA A 40 4.67 -15.04 -7.16
N LEU A 41 5.43 -14.14 -6.52
CA LEU A 41 6.18 -14.45 -5.31
C LEU A 41 5.27 -14.82 -4.14
N THR A 42 4.11 -14.17 -4.02
CA THR A 42 3.12 -14.53 -2.99
C THR A 42 2.59 -15.95 -3.21
N ILE A 43 2.25 -16.32 -4.45
CA ILE A 43 1.77 -17.67 -4.79
C ILE A 43 2.87 -18.70 -4.54
N LEU A 44 4.11 -18.42 -4.96
CA LEU A 44 5.26 -19.32 -4.77
C LEU A 44 5.59 -19.56 -3.29
N ARG A 45 5.29 -18.59 -2.41
CA ARG A 45 5.43 -18.75 -0.96
C ARG A 45 4.31 -19.58 -0.31
N GLY A 46 3.25 -19.92 -1.05
CA GLY A 46 2.09 -20.62 -0.50
C GLY A 46 0.93 -19.70 -0.09
N GLY A 47 0.93 -18.45 -0.55
CA GLY A 47 -0.18 -17.50 -0.37
C GLY A 47 -0.06 -16.60 0.85
N PHE A 48 -1.16 -15.93 1.19
CA PHE A 48 -1.21 -14.99 2.31
C PHE A 48 -1.27 -15.70 3.66
N SER A 49 -0.54 -15.14 4.63
CA SER A 49 -0.62 -15.54 6.03
C SER A 49 -1.65 -14.65 6.72
N PHE A 50 -2.80 -15.21 7.12
CA PHE A 50 -3.79 -14.50 7.92
C PHE A 50 -3.56 -14.78 9.41
N GLY A 51 -3.71 -13.76 10.25
CA GLY A 51 -3.65 -13.90 11.70
C GLY A 51 -4.80 -14.75 12.25
N ILE A 52 -4.69 -15.16 13.53
CA ILE A 52 -5.73 -15.90 14.26
C ILE A 52 -7.08 -15.19 14.25
N GLU A 53 -7.06 -13.87 14.12
CA GLU A 53 -8.24 -13.05 13.98
C GLU A 53 -9.12 -13.53 12.83
N PHE A 54 -8.57 -13.85 11.66
CA PHE A 54 -9.40 -14.25 10.52
C PHE A 54 -9.76 -15.74 10.53
N ARG A 55 -8.98 -16.57 11.23
CA ARG A 55 -9.10 -18.04 11.21
C ARG A 55 -9.88 -18.61 12.40
N GLY A 56 -9.83 -17.93 13.54
CA GLY A 56 -10.16 -18.52 14.84
C GLY A 56 -9.05 -19.44 15.33
N GLY A 57 -8.92 -19.58 16.65
CA GLY A 57 -7.90 -20.41 17.29
C GLY A 57 -7.39 -19.83 18.61
N SER A 58 -6.33 -20.43 19.14
CA SER A 58 -5.64 -19.98 20.34
C SER A 58 -4.29 -19.37 19.98
N GLU A 59 -3.93 -18.25 20.60
CA GLU A 59 -2.62 -17.60 20.49
C GLU A 59 -1.96 -17.55 21.87
N PHE A 60 -0.70 -17.97 21.91
CA PHE A 60 0.18 -17.87 23.07
C PHE A 60 1.34 -16.93 22.73
N ARG A 61 1.73 -16.10 23.68
CA ARG A 61 2.90 -15.22 23.57
C ARG A 61 3.82 -15.44 24.74
N VAL A 62 4.99 -15.98 24.45
CA VAL A 62 6.12 -16.15 25.38
C VAL A 62 6.96 -14.88 25.32
N SER A 63 6.97 -14.12 26.41
CA SER A 63 7.63 -12.82 26.47
C SER A 63 9.05 -12.95 27.01
N GLN A 64 10.05 -12.46 26.26
CA GLN A 64 11.46 -12.42 26.64
C GLN A 64 12.06 -13.78 27.03
N PRO A 65 11.89 -14.85 26.21
CA PRO A 65 12.54 -16.12 26.50
C PRO A 65 14.07 -15.99 26.34
N PRO A 66 14.87 -16.76 27.10
CA PRO A 66 16.33 -16.84 26.94
C PRO A 66 16.76 -17.27 25.53
N VAL A 67 15.92 -18.05 24.84
CA VAL A 67 16.17 -18.54 23.48
C VAL A 67 14.99 -18.20 22.56
N LEU A 68 15.28 -17.52 21.46
CA LEU A 68 14.31 -17.22 20.39
C LEU A 68 14.34 -18.30 19.31
N SER A 69 13.87 -19.50 19.66
CA SER A 69 13.79 -20.63 18.74
C SER A 69 12.33 -20.95 18.43
N GLU A 70 11.92 -20.81 17.17
CA GLU A 70 10.57 -21.20 16.75
C GLU A 70 10.35 -22.72 16.87
N GLN A 71 11.42 -23.51 16.68
CA GLN A 71 11.36 -24.97 16.72
C GLN A 71 10.94 -25.50 18.10
N VAL A 72 11.40 -24.85 19.18
CA VAL A 72 11.03 -25.24 20.56
C VAL A 72 9.50 -25.18 20.72
N ALA A 73 8.87 -24.07 20.34
CA ALA A 73 7.42 -23.94 20.39
C ALA A 73 6.70 -24.95 19.49
N VAL A 74 7.21 -25.20 18.28
CA VAL A 74 6.62 -26.21 17.38
C VAL A 74 6.63 -27.59 18.03
N ASP A 75 7.77 -27.98 18.61
CA ASP A 75 7.92 -29.28 19.27
C ASP A 75 7.01 -29.40 20.49
N THR A 76 6.97 -28.38 21.35
CA THR A 76 6.09 -28.33 22.53
C THR A 76 4.60 -28.47 22.16
N VAL A 77 4.14 -27.76 21.12
CA VAL A 77 2.74 -27.88 20.68
C VAL A 77 2.45 -29.29 20.15
N ASN A 78 3.38 -29.86 19.37
CA ASN A 78 3.21 -31.19 18.78
C ASN A 78 3.20 -32.30 19.82
N GLU A 79 3.91 -32.14 20.94
CA GLU A 79 3.89 -33.08 22.06
C GLU A 79 2.52 -33.11 22.77
N LEU A 80 1.90 -31.95 22.96
CA LEU A 80 0.62 -31.84 23.68
C LEU A 80 -0.60 -32.16 22.79
N VAL A 81 -0.67 -31.54 21.61
CA VAL A 81 -1.87 -31.55 20.74
C VAL A 81 -1.73 -32.59 19.60
N GLY A 82 -0.54 -33.16 19.43
CA GLY A 82 -0.23 -34.14 18.40
C GLY A 82 0.27 -33.51 17.09
N GLN A 83 1.04 -34.30 16.32
CA GLN A 83 1.73 -33.87 15.07
C GLN A 83 0.81 -33.44 13.92
N THR A 84 -0.51 -33.57 14.07
CA THR A 84 -1.49 -33.08 13.10
C THR A 84 -1.83 -31.61 13.29
N SER A 85 -1.49 -31.03 14.45
CA SER A 85 -1.56 -29.58 14.64
C SER A 85 -0.45 -28.94 13.81
N ASN A 86 -0.78 -27.95 12.98
CA ASN A 86 0.20 -27.19 12.21
C ASN A 86 0.37 -25.81 12.86
N PRO A 87 1.05 -25.73 14.03
CA PRO A 87 1.18 -24.47 14.74
C PRO A 87 1.96 -23.46 13.89
N ARG A 88 1.47 -22.23 13.88
CA ARG A 88 2.22 -21.11 13.31
C ARG A 88 3.00 -20.44 14.41
N VAL A 89 4.31 -20.50 14.30
CA VAL A 89 5.21 -19.83 15.22
C VAL A 89 5.87 -18.67 14.51
N SER A 90 5.93 -17.52 15.18
CA SER A 90 6.62 -16.34 14.66
C SER A 90 7.32 -15.58 15.79
N ILE A 91 8.53 -15.08 15.50
CA ILE A 91 9.20 -14.12 16.38
C ILE A 91 8.55 -12.75 16.22
N VAL A 92 8.10 -12.17 17.34
CA VAL A 92 7.46 -10.86 17.40
C VAL A 92 8.33 -9.90 18.20
N GLY A 93 8.53 -8.69 17.69
CA GLY A 93 9.29 -7.66 18.40
C GLY A 93 10.79 -7.94 18.56
N GLY A 94 11.28 -9.10 18.13
CA GLY A 94 12.67 -9.52 18.30
C GLY A 94 12.98 -10.07 19.69
N ASP A 95 12.01 -10.16 20.58
CA ASP A 95 12.17 -10.61 21.97
C ASP A 95 11.04 -11.51 22.46
N SER A 96 10.06 -11.81 21.62
CA SER A 96 8.88 -12.61 22.00
C SER A 96 8.62 -13.70 20.97
N ILE A 97 8.17 -14.86 21.43
CA ILE A 97 7.69 -15.94 20.56
C ILE A 97 6.16 -15.93 20.60
N ARG A 98 5.54 -15.86 19.44
CA ARG A 98 4.10 -16.04 19.27
C ARG A 98 3.83 -17.40 18.67
N VAL A 99 2.90 -18.13 19.29
CA VAL A 99 2.48 -19.48 18.89
C VAL A 99 0.98 -19.44 18.63
N GLN A 100 0.56 -19.80 17.43
CA GLN A 100 -0.83 -19.84 17.04
C GLN A 100 -1.24 -21.27 16.70
N THR A 101 -2.30 -21.75 17.34
CA THR A 101 -2.82 -23.10 17.18
C THR A 101 -4.29 -23.05 16.74
N GLU A 102 -4.83 -24.21 16.37
CA GLU A 102 -6.28 -24.38 16.31
C GLU A 102 -6.92 -24.14 17.69
N GLN A 103 -8.25 -24.08 17.72
CA GLN A 103 -8.99 -23.87 18.96
C GLN A 103 -8.68 -24.99 19.96
N LEU A 104 -8.12 -24.60 21.10
CA LEU A 104 -7.86 -25.49 22.23
C LEU A 104 -8.97 -25.37 23.28
N THR A 105 -9.18 -26.43 24.03
CA THR A 105 -9.99 -26.40 25.26
C THR A 105 -9.27 -25.60 26.36
N ASP A 106 -9.99 -25.22 27.42
CA ASP A 106 -9.38 -24.51 28.56
C ASP A 106 -8.29 -25.33 29.24
N ALA A 107 -8.46 -26.66 29.30
CA ALA A 107 -7.49 -27.60 29.85
C ALA A 107 -6.22 -27.67 29.00
N GLU A 108 -6.36 -27.84 27.68
CA GLU A 108 -5.24 -27.83 26.73
C GLU A 108 -4.53 -26.48 26.69
N THR A 109 -5.28 -25.37 26.78
CA THR A 109 -4.71 -24.02 26.84
C THR A 109 -3.85 -23.84 28.09
N THR A 110 -4.33 -24.33 29.23
CA THR A 110 -3.58 -24.25 30.50
C THR A 110 -2.34 -25.16 30.48
N GLY A 111 -2.48 -26.37 29.92
CA GLY A 111 -1.38 -27.30 29.70
C GLY A 111 -0.30 -26.68 28.81
N LEU A 112 -0.67 -26.25 27.60
CA LEU A 112 0.27 -25.66 26.64
C LEU A 112 0.96 -24.42 27.18
N ARG A 113 0.25 -23.59 27.95
CA ARG A 113 0.85 -22.43 28.60
C ARG A 113 1.95 -22.83 29.59
N THR A 114 1.75 -23.92 30.32
CA THR A 114 2.72 -24.45 31.29
C THR A 114 3.90 -25.08 30.56
N ASP A 115 3.63 -25.89 29.54
CA ASP A 115 4.67 -26.58 28.76
C ASP A 115 5.55 -25.57 27.99
N LEU A 116 4.96 -24.51 27.43
CA LEU A 116 5.72 -23.43 26.80
C LEU A 116 6.56 -22.66 27.84
N ALA A 117 6.07 -22.47 29.05
CA ALA A 117 6.84 -21.81 30.10
C ALA A 117 8.06 -22.65 30.49
N GLU A 118 7.89 -23.96 30.64
CA GLU A 118 8.97 -24.91 30.92
C GLU A 118 9.97 -25.02 29.76
N ALA A 119 9.48 -25.19 28.52
CA ALA A 119 10.32 -25.36 27.34
C ALA A 119 11.22 -24.14 27.05
N TYR A 120 10.74 -22.94 27.40
CA TYR A 120 11.50 -21.70 27.26
C TYR A 120 12.19 -21.25 28.56
N ASP A 121 12.11 -21.99 29.67
CA ASP A 121 12.70 -21.60 30.97
C ASP A 121 12.26 -20.19 31.42
N VAL A 122 10.95 -19.92 31.33
CA VAL A 122 10.32 -18.67 31.77
C VAL A 122 9.21 -18.92 32.78
N SER A 123 8.76 -17.87 33.46
CA SER A 123 7.61 -18.00 34.36
C SER A 123 6.30 -18.14 33.56
N VAL A 124 5.32 -18.85 34.12
CA VAL A 124 4.00 -19.04 33.50
C VAL A 124 3.29 -17.69 33.27
N GLU A 125 3.59 -16.67 34.08
CA GLU A 125 3.10 -15.30 33.92
C GLU A 125 3.64 -14.60 32.67
N GLN A 126 4.82 -15.01 32.17
CA GLN A 126 5.40 -14.49 30.92
C GLN A 126 4.77 -15.10 29.66
N VAL A 127 3.97 -16.17 29.82
CA VAL A 127 3.20 -16.78 28.74
C VAL A 127 1.76 -16.28 28.81
N THR A 128 1.41 -15.36 27.92
CA THR A 128 0.02 -14.90 27.79
C THR A 128 -0.71 -15.78 26.79
N ALA A 129 -1.97 -16.11 27.09
CA ALA A 129 -2.84 -16.86 26.19
C ALA A 129 -4.06 -16.00 25.83
N SER A 130 -4.46 -16.03 24.57
CA SER A 130 -5.65 -15.38 24.04
C SER A 130 -6.37 -16.34 23.11
N PHE A 131 -7.69 -16.21 23.03
CA PHE A 131 -8.53 -17.07 22.22
C PHE A 131 -9.42 -16.25 21.31
N VAL A 132 -9.54 -16.67 20.06
CA VAL A 132 -10.44 -16.08 19.07
C VAL A 132 -11.43 -17.15 18.60
N GLY A 133 -12.71 -16.91 18.87
CA GLY A 133 -13.79 -17.79 18.42
C GLY A 133 -13.98 -17.80 16.91
N ALA A 134 -14.40 -18.94 16.35
CA ALA A 134 -14.65 -19.08 14.92
C ALA A 134 -15.68 -18.08 14.37
N THR A 135 -16.71 -17.73 15.16
CA THR A 135 -17.71 -16.71 14.79
C THR A 135 -17.09 -15.32 14.68
N TRP A 136 -16.19 -14.97 15.61
CA TRP A 136 -15.49 -13.69 15.59
C TRP A 136 -14.66 -13.55 14.31
N GLY A 137 -13.94 -14.59 13.90
CA GLY A 137 -13.10 -14.51 12.70
C GLY A 137 -13.88 -14.43 11.40
N GLN A 138 -15.00 -15.14 11.30
CA GLN A 138 -15.93 -14.98 10.18
C GLN A 138 -16.52 -13.57 10.13
N ASP A 139 -16.96 -13.04 11.28
CA ASP A 139 -17.53 -11.70 11.38
C ASP A 139 -16.51 -10.63 10.98
N ILE A 140 -15.28 -10.72 11.46
CA ILE A 140 -14.21 -9.77 11.14
C ILE A 140 -13.80 -9.84 9.68
N THR A 141 -13.65 -11.04 9.11
CA THR A 141 -13.40 -11.21 7.67
C THR A 141 -14.51 -10.55 6.86
N ARG A 142 -15.77 -10.80 7.23
CA ARG A 142 -16.94 -10.24 6.55
C ARG A 142 -16.96 -8.72 6.66
N GLN A 143 -16.72 -8.15 7.84
CA GLN A 143 -16.68 -6.70 8.03
C GLN A 143 -15.53 -6.04 7.26
N ALA A 144 -14.35 -6.68 7.19
CA ALA A 144 -13.22 -6.19 6.39
C ALA A 144 -13.56 -6.12 4.90
N LEU A 145 -14.17 -7.18 4.34
CA LEU A 145 -14.58 -7.23 2.94
C LEU A 145 -15.70 -6.23 2.64
N ILE A 146 -16.70 -6.10 3.53
CA ILE A 146 -17.76 -5.09 3.42
C ILE A 146 -17.15 -3.69 3.47
N GLY A 147 -16.25 -3.43 4.42
CA GLY A 147 -15.56 -2.15 4.56
C GLY A 147 -14.80 -1.75 3.31
N LEU A 148 -14.03 -2.68 2.73
CA LEU A 148 -13.33 -2.46 1.46
C LEU A 148 -14.32 -2.18 0.31
N GLY A 149 -15.39 -2.96 0.19
CA GLY A 149 -16.42 -2.77 -0.84
C GLY A 149 -17.13 -1.42 -0.71
N VAL A 150 -17.57 -1.06 0.50
CA VAL A 150 -18.19 0.23 0.81
C VAL A 150 -17.23 1.38 0.50
N PHE A 151 -15.96 1.26 0.91
CA PHE A 151 -14.93 2.25 0.59
C PHE A 151 -14.77 2.43 -0.92
N LEU A 152 -14.63 1.35 -1.69
CA LEU A 152 -14.46 1.40 -3.14
C LEU A 152 -15.67 2.01 -3.85
N VAL A 153 -16.89 1.72 -3.37
CA VAL A 153 -18.11 2.34 -3.91
C VAL A 153 -18.17 3.82 -3.58
N LEU A 154 -17.95 4.21 -2.33
CA LEU A 154 -17.98 5.61 -1.90
C LEU A 154 -16.91 6.44 -2.62
N VAL A 155 -15.67 5.93 -2.72
CA VAL A 155 -14.61 6.64 -3.43
C VAL A 155 -14.95 6.75 -4.91
N SER A 156 -15.50 5.72 -5.55
CA SER A 156 -15.92 5.78 -6.95
C SER A 156 -16.99 6.85 -7.18
N ILE A 157 -17.99 6.94 -6.29
CA ILE A 157 -19.05 7.96 -6.36
C ILE A 157 -18.46 9.35 -6.17
N VAL A 158 -17.66 9.56 -5.11
CA VAL A 158 -17.01 10.85 -4.84
C VAL A 158 -16.17 11.29 -6.04
N MET A 159 -15.37 10.38 -6.61
CA MET A 159 -14.52 10.67 -7.76
C MET A 159 -15.35 11.02 -9.00
N ALA A 160 -16.43 10.27 -9.26
CA ALA A 160 -17.34 10.56 -10.36
C ALA A 160 -17.99 11.95 -10.24
N LEU A 161 -18.48 12.30 -9.04
CA LEU A 161 -19.09 13.60 -8.76
C LEU A 161 -18.07 14.75 -8.81
N TYR A 162 -16.88 14.52 -8.26
CA TYR A 162 -15.83 15.52 -8.15
C TYR A 162 -15.19 15.84 -9.50
N PHE A 163 -14.71 14.82 -10.22
CA PHE A 163 -14.00 15.00 -11.49
C PHE A 163 -14.91 15.22 -12.70
N ARG A 164 -16.22 14.94 -12.58
CA ARG A 164 -17.23 15.07 -13.65
C ARG A 164 -16.89 14.31 -14.94
N THR A 165 -15.85 13.47 -14.91
CA THR A 165 -15.32 12.72 -16.05
C THR A 165 -15.03 11.31 -15.59
N TRP A 166 -15.80 10.33 -16.07
CA TRP A 166 -15.64 8.93 -15.66
C TRP A 166 -14.24 8.37 -15.95
N LYS A 167 -13.54 8.90 -16.97
CA LYS A 167 -12.18 8.50 -17.33
C LYS A 167 -11.13 8.91 -16.30
N MET A 168 -11.28 10.08 -15.66
CA MET A 168 -10.42 10.45 -14.52
C MET A 168 -10.69 9.51 -13.35
N SER A 169 -11.96 9.25 -13.01
CA SER A 169 -12.32 8.32 -11.95
C SER A 169 -11.74 6.93 -12.20
N LEU A 170 -11.85 6.40 -13.42
CA LEU A 170 -11.26 5.10 -13.78
C LEU A 170 -9.74 5.10 -13.63
N ALA A 171 -9.04 6.13 -14.12
CA ALA A 171 -7.59 6.21 -14.02
C ALA A 171 -7.11 6.25 -12.55
N ALA A 172 -7.83 6.96 -11.68
CA ALA A 172 -7.55 6.98 -10.25
C ALA A 172 -7.84 5.62 -9.58
N LEU A 173 -8.97 4.98 -9.90
CA LEU A 173 -9.31 3.67 -9.36
C LEU A 173 -8.30 2.58 -9.74
N VAL A 174 -7.77 2.62 -10.97
CA VAL A 174 -6.72 1.70 -11.41
C VAL A 174 -5.43 1.93 -10.62
N ALA A 175 -5.05 3.18 -10.36
CA ALA A 175 -3.89 3.49 -9.52
C ALA A 175 -4.08 3.00 -8.08
N LEU A 176 -5.25 3.23 -7.48
CA LEU A 176 -5.59 2.71 -6.14
C LEU A 176 -5.54 1.17 -6.09
N ALA A 177 -6.05 0.48 -7.12
CA ALA A 177 -5.99 -0.97 -7.20
C ALA A 177 -4.54 -1.47 -7.30
N HIS A 178 -3.72 -0.80 -8.10
CA HIS A 178 -2.29 -1.07 -8.18
C HIS A 178 -1.60 -0.94 -6.80
N ASP A 179 -1.88 0.14 -6.05
CA ASP A 179 -1.30 0.37 -4.72
C ASP A 179 -1.73 -0.69 -3.72
N LEU A 180 -3.00 -1.09 -3.75
CA LEU A 180 -3.54 -2.14 -2.90
C LEU A 180 -2.83 -3.48 -3.18
N VAL A 181 -2.64 -3.83 -4.45
CA VAL A 181 -1.98 -5.08 -4.84
C VAL A 181 -0.50 -5.08 -4.46
N ILE A 182 0.21 -3.97 -4.64
CA ILE A 182 1.62 -3.88 -4.18
C ILE A 182 1.71 -3.99 -2.67
N THR A 183 0.86 -3.26 -1.95
CA THR A 183 0.90 -3.23 -0.49
C THR A 183 0.56 -4.61 0.09
N ALA A 184 -0.54 -5.24 -0.36
CA ALA A 184 -0.88 -6.60 0.01
C ALA A 184 0.21 -7.59 -0.43
N GLY A 185 0.74 -7.44 -1.64
CA GLY A 185 1.82 -8.25 -2.19
C GLY A 185 3.05 -8.29 -1.28
N ILE A 186 3.45 -7.17 -0.66
CA ILE A 186 4.56 -7.19 0.30
C ILE A 186 4.25 -8.07 1.52
N TYR A 187 3.02 -8.12 2.03
CA TYR A 187 2.64 -9.07 3.08
C TYR A 187 2.76 -10.51 2.59
N GLY A 188 2.35 -10.79 1.36
CA GLY A 188 2.46 -12.11 0.76
C GLY A 188 3.91 -12.55 0.55
N VAL A 189 4.75 -11.69 -0.03
CA VAL A 189 6.16 -11.97 -0.32
C VAL A 189 6.98 -12.12 0.95
N LEU A 190 6.81 -11.23 1.92
CA LEU A 190 7.53 -11.28 3.21
C LEU A 190 6.85 -12.20 4.23
N GLY A 191 5.63 -12.67 3.92
CA GLY A 191 4.80 -13.53 4.75
C GLY A 191 4.53 -12.95 6.13
N PHE A 192 4.38 -11.63 6.15
CA PHE A 192 3.81 -10.97 7.31
C PHE A 192 2.35 -11.37 7.43
N GLU A 193 1.91 -11.47 8.68
CA GLU A 193 0.52 -11.78 8.98
C GLU A 193 -0.38 -10.60 8.61
N ILE A 194 -1.44 -10.89 7.88
CA ILE A 194 -2.55 -9.98 7.66
C ILE A 194 -3.43 -10.10 8.91
N THR A 195 -3.37 -9.08 9.77
CA THR A 195 -4.22 -8.89 10.95
C THR A 195 -5.28 -7.82 10.65
N PRO A 196 -6.32 -7.66 11.48
CA PRO A 196 -7.28 -6.56 11.32
C PRO A 196 -6.59 -5.19 11.34
N ALA A 197 -5.51 -5.07 12.11
CA ALA A 197 -4.65 -3.89 12.13
C ALA A 197 -4.02 -3.63 10.75
N ALA A 198 -3.47 -4.65 10.09
CA ALA A 198 -2.96 -4.54 8.72
C ALA A 198 -4.06 -4.10 7.72
N VAL A 199 -5.29 -4.60 7.86
CA VAL A 199 -6.43 -4.17 7.04
C VAL A 199 -6.76 -2.69 7.25
N ILE A 200 -6.75 -2.20 8.49
CA ILE A 200 -6.91 -0.77 8.79
C ILE A 200 -5.81 0.04 8.09
N GLY A 201 -4.56 -0.44 8.12
CA GLY A 201 -3.45 0.15 7.37
C GLY A 201 -3.73 0.21 5.86
N LEU A 202 -4.17 -0.90 5.27
CA LEU A 202 -4.52 -0.99 3.84
C LEU A 202 -5.66 -0.04 3.45
N LEU A 203 -6.69 0.10 4.28
CA LEU A 203 -7.78 1.06 4.01
C LEU A 203 -7.31 2.51 4.15
N THR A 204 -6.43 2.77 5.12
CA THR A 204 -5.88 4.11 5.36
C THR A 204 -5.00 4.58 4.20
N ILE A 205 -4.17 3.71 3.61
CA ILE A 205 -3.35 4.11 2.45
C ILE A 205 -4.18 4.45 1.22
N LEU A 206 -5.37 3.87 1.06
CA LEU A 206 -6.22 4.18 -0.09
C LEU A 206 -6.71 5.63 -0.02
N GLY A 207 -7.05 6.11 1.18
CA GLY A 207 -7.38 7.53 1.39
C GLY A 207 -6.19 8.45 1.15
N TYR A 208 -4.98 8.03 1.55
CA TYR A 208 -3.75 8.80 1.32
C TYR A 208 -3.38 8.88 -0.17
N SER A 209 -3.37 7.74 -0.87
CA SER A 209 -3.08 7.67 -2.31
C SER A 209 -4.09 8.47 -3.13
N LEU A 210 -5.36 8.45 -2.72
CA LEU A 210 -6.40 9.28 -3.31
C LEU A 210 -6.09 10.77 -3.20
N TYR A 211 -5.61 11.25 -2.04
CA TYR A 211 -5.30 12.67 -1.84
C TYR A 211 -4.27 13.17 -2.86
N ASP A 212 -3.20 12.42 -3.08
CA ASP A 212 -2.17 12.81 -4.05
C ASP A 212 -2.71 12.75 -5.49
N THR A 213 -3.45 11.69 -5.82
CA THR A 213 -4.11 11.55 -7.13
C THR A 213 -5.05 12.72 -7.41
N VAL A 214 -5.82 13.18 -6.42
CA VAL A 214 -6.75 14.31 -6.58
C VAL A 214 -6.00 15.60 -6.90
N VAL A 215 -4.89 15.87 -6.20
CA VAL A 215 -4.08 17.08 -6.43
C VAL A 215 -3.47 17.08 -7.83
N VAL A 216 -2.94 15.95 -8.29
CA VAL A 216 -2.42 15.80 -9.66
C VAL A 216 -3.54 16.04 -10.67
N PHE A 217 -4.72 15.44 -10.46
CA PHE A 217 -5.84 15.54 -11.39
C PHE A 217 -6.52 16.90 -11.41
N ASP A 218 -6.54 17.61 -10.28
CA ASP A 218 -6.96 19.02 -10.25
C ASP A 218 -6.05 19.87 -11.11
N LYS A 219 -4.72 19.66 -11.02
CA LYS A 219 -3.79 20.42 -11.86
C LYS A 219 -3.90 20.03 -13.33
N VAL A 220 -4.15 18.75 -13.63
CA VAL A 220 -4.45 18.29 -14.98
C VAL A 220 -5.69 18.98 -15.52
N ARG A 221 -6.76 19.04 -14.74
CA ARG A 221 -8.00 19.71 -15.11
C ARG A 221 -7.77 21.21 -15.31
N GLU A 222 -7.04 21.87 -14.41
CA GLU A 222 -6.71 23.29 -14.53
C GLU A 222 -5.96 23.57 -15.84
N ASN A 223 -4.88 22.83 -16.12
CA ASN A 223 -4.09 23.03 -17.33
C ASN A 223 -4.91 22.74 -18.59
N THR A 224 -5.65 21.63 -18.61
CA THR A 224 -6.44 21.24 -19.79
C THR A 224 -7.66 22.12 -20.04
N GLN A 225 -8.22 22.78 -19.01
CA GLN A 225 -9.30 23.77 -19.16
C GLN A 225 -8.77 25.16 -19.53
N GLN A 226 -7.67 25.62 -18.92
CA GLN A 226 -7.04 26.91 -19.26
C GLN A 226 -6.48 26.92 -20.67
N ASP A 227 -5.99 25.78 -21.15
CA ASP A 227 -5.45 25.65 -22.49
C ASP A 227 -6.51 25.87 -23.58
N GLY A 228 -7.74 25.38 -23.40
CA GLY A 228 -8.83 25.60 -24.37
C GLY A 228 -8.48 25.20 -25.82
N GLU A 229 -9.26 25.66 -26.81
CA GLU A 229 -9.01 25.35 -28.23
C GLU A 229 -7.82 26.13 -28.85
N GLU A 230 -7.33 27.16 -28.15
CA GLU A 230 -6.28 28.06 -28.62
C GLU A 230 -4.88 27.72 -28.09
N SER A 231 -4.76 26.73 -27.19
CA SER A 231 -3.45 26.35 -26.66
C SER A 231 -2.53 25.82 -27.74
N ARG A 232 -1.27 26.21 -27.60
CA ARG A 232 -0.16 25.67 -28.37
C ARG A 232 0.25 24.27 -27.92
N ARG A 233 -0.25 23.77 -26.79
CA ARG A 233 0.08 22.46 -26.22
C ARG A 233 -0.96 21.42 -26.63
N THR A 234 -0.50 20.21 -26.89
CA THR A 234 -1.37 19.03 -26.99
C THR A 234 -1.90 18.64 -25.62
N PHE A 235 -3.02 17.92 -25.57
CA PHE A 235 -3.58 17.39 -24.32
C PHE A 235 -2.54 16.62 -23.49
N ALA A 236 -1.73 15.78 -24.14
CA ALA A 236 -0.66 15.03 -23.50
C ALA A 236 0.43 15.94 -22.89
N GLU A 237 0.83 17.01 -23.59
CA GLU A 237 1.78 18.01 -23.08
C GLU A 237 1.22 18.76 -21.87
N SER A 238 -0.07 19.12 -21.88
CA SER A 238 -0.74 19.80 -20.76
C SER A 238 -0.83 18.92 -19.52
N VAL A 239 -1.15 17.63 -19.69
CA VAL A 239 -1.15 16.64 -18.61
C VAL A 239 0.27 16.44 -18.09
N ASN A 240 1.26 16.30 -18.97
CA ASN A 240 2.65 16.14 -18.56
C ASN A 240 3.16 17.33 -17.76
N LEU A 241 2.81 18.56 -18.16
CA LEU A 241 3.16 19.74 -17.38
C LEU A 241 2.47 19.74 -16.01
N ALA A 242 1.20 19.36 -15.93
CA ALA A 242 0.48 19.29 -14.66
C ALA A 242 1.18 18.38 -13.66
N VAL A 243 1.61 17.19 -14.11
CA VAL A 243 2.38 16.25 -13.30
C VAL A 243 3.71 16.87 -12.82
N ASN A 244 4.43 17.56 -13.69
CA ASN A 244 5.68 18.24 -13.31
C ASN A 244 5.44 19.38 -12.28
N GLN A 245 4.35 20.13 -12.43
CA GLN A 245 3.96 21.21 -11.52
C GLN A 245 3.61 20.71 -10.11
N THR A 246 3.04 19.52 -10.00
CA THR A 246 2.67 18.93 -8.71
C THR A 246 3.77 18.06 -8.11
N LEU A 247 4.76 17.62 -8.90
CA LEU A 247 5.77 16.64 -8.49
C LEU A 247 6.49 17.00 -7.18
N VAL A 248 6.96 18.24 -7.03
CA VAL A 248 7.66 18.67 -5.79
C VAL A 248 6.74 18.65 -4.59
N ARG A 249 5.46 19.02 -4.78
CA ARG A 249 4.45 18.97 -3.72
C ARG A 249 4.20 17.52 -3.30
N SER A 250 3.94 16.63 -4.27
CA SER A 250 3.72 15.20 -4.03
C SER A 250 4.90 14.57 -3.29
N ILE A 251 6.13 14.79 -3.76
CA ILE A 251 7.34 14.29 -3.08
C ILE A 251 7.43 14.82 -1.65
N ASN A 252 7.22 16.12 -1.42
CA ASN A 252 7.31 16.70 -0.08
C ASN A 252 6.26 16.13 0.87
N THR A 253 4.99 16.05 0.43
CA THR A 253 3.91 15.48 1.23
C THR A 253 4.16 14.01 1.55
N SER A 254 4.71 13.24 0.61
CA SER A 254 5.05 11.83 0.81
C SER A 254 6.24 11.62 1.72
N VAL A 255 7.31 12.39 1.58
CA VAL A 255 8.46 12.31 2.49
C VAL A 255 8.05 12.67 3.91
N VAL A 256 7.29 13.77 4.10
CA VAL A 256 6.84 14.20 5.43
C VAL A 256 5.91 13.17 6.07
N ALA A 257 5.08 12.47 5.30
CA ALA A 257 4.18 11.43 5.82
C ALA A 257 4.89 10.09 6.08
N VAL A 258 5.80 9.68 5.19
CA VAL A 258 6.54 8.41 5.28
C VAL A 258 7.54 8.42 6.43
N LEU A 259 8.18 9.55 6.75
CA LEU A 259 9.22 9.61 7.77
C LEU A 259 8.73 9.18 9.17
N PRO A 260 7.63 9.72 9.75
CA PRO A 260 7.12 9.27 11.04
C PRO A 260 6.69 7.80 11.03
N VAL A 261 6.04 7.35 9.96
CA VAL A 261 5.62 5.94 9.82
C VAL A 261 6.83 5.03 9.70
N GLY A 262 7.87 5.44 8.97
CA GLY A 262 9.16 4.77 8.89
C GLY A 262 9.85 4.71 10.26
N SER A 263 9.81 5.79 11.04
CA SER A 263 10.30 5.77 12.42
C SER A 263 9.55 4.76 13.28
N ILE A 264 8.22 4.69 13.20
CA ILE A 264 7.44 3.65 13.91
C ILE A 264 7.83 2.25 13.41
N LEU A 265 7.98 2.08 12.10
CA LEU A 265 8.31 0.81 11.48
C LEU A 265 9.70 0.31 11.86
N PHE A 266 10.73 1.17 11.83
CA PHE A 266 12.12 0.75 12.05
C PHE A 266 12.57 0.94 13.50
N ILE A 267 12.23 2.08 14.11
CA ILE A 267 12.62 2.38 15.50
C ILE A 267 11.62 1.71 16.45
N GLY A 268 10.32 1.88 16.22
CA GLY A 268 9.28 1.29 17.07
C GLY A 268 9.26 -0.23 17.04
N SER A 269 9.54 -0.87 15.90
CA SER A 269 9.58 -2.34 15.84
C SER A 269 10.86 -2.95 16.42
N VAL A 270 12.01 -2.29 16.25
CA VAL A 270 13.32 -2.82 16.70
C VAL A 270 13.60 -2.48 18.15
N LEU A 271 13.17 -1.32 18.66
CA LEU A 271 13.47 -0.87 20.03
C LEU A 271 12.35 -1.13 21.03
N LEU A 272 11.08 -1.16 20.60
CA LEU A 272 9.93 -1.21 21.51
C LEU A 272 9.14 -2.52 21.41
N GLY A 273 9.54 -3.46 20.55
CA GLY A 273 8.91 -4.78 20.45
C GLY A 273 7.43 -4.77 20.03
N ALA A 274 6.89 -3.63 19.60
CA ALA A 274 5.46 -3.45 19.37
C ALA A 274 4.99 -4.10 18.06
N GLY A 275 4.69 -5.41 18.11
CA GLY A 275 4.24 -6.19 16.94
C GLY A 275 3.01 -5.62 16.24
N THR A 276 1.99 -5.16 16.97
CA THR A 276 0.76 -4.61 16.38
C THR A 276 0.99 -3.27 15.66
N LEU A 277 1.88 -2.42 16.17
CA LEU A 277 2.24 -1.16 15.51
C LEU A 277 3.04 -1.41 14.23
N ARG A 278 3.90 -2.42 14.23
CA ARG A 278 4.63 -2.87 13.05
C ARG A 278 3.66 -3.30 11.94
N ASP A 279 2.63 -4.07 12.28
CA ASP A 279 1.66 -4.58 11.31
C ASP A 279 0.89 -3.46 10.59
N ILE A 280 0.53 -2.37 11.28
CA ILE A 280 -0.08 -1.20 10.64
C ILE A 280 0.97 -0.41 9.84
N ALA A 281 2.16 -0.22 10.42
CA ALA A 281 3.19 0.64 9.84
C ALA A 281 3.76 0.09 8.52
N ILE A 282 3.84 -1.24 8.35
CA ILE A 282 4.27 -1.85 7.08
C ILE A 282 3.30 -1.46 5.94
N ALA A 283 1.99 -1.66 6.14
CA ALA A 283 0.98 -1.29 5.16
C ALA A 283 1.05 0.19 4.82
N LEU A 284 1.12 1.05 5.84
CA LEU A 284 1.23 2.50 5.65
C LEU A 284 2.50 2.89 4.89
N PHE A 285 3.66 2.35 5.29
CA PHE A 285 4.95 2.70 4.70
C PHE A 285 5.02 2.31 3.22
N VAL A 286 4.69 1.07 2.89
CA VAL A 286 4.70 0.56 1.51
C VAL A 286 3.64 1.26 0.67
N GLY A 287 2.41 1.37 1.19
CA GLY A 287 1.29 1.94 0.45
C GLY A 287 1.45 3.43 0.16
N MET A 288 2.06 4.20 1.07
CA MET A 288 2.38 5.60 0.81
C MET A 288 3.41 5.74 -0.34
N ILE A 289 4.48 4.92 -0.34
CA ILE A 289 5.48 4.95 -1.41
C ILE A 289 4.86 4.52 -2.75
N ALA A 290 4.07 3.46 -2.74
CA ALA A 290 3.36 2.97 -3.93
C ALA A 290 2.40 4.04 -4.48
N GLY A 291 1.64 4.71 -3.61
CA GLY A 291 0.69 5.75 -3.97
C GLY A 291 1.32 6.99 -4.61
N THR A 292 2.45 7.47 -4.06
CA THR A 292 3.18 8.59 -4.68
C THR A 292 3.68 8.26 -6.08
N TYR A 293 4.11 7.01 -6.29
CA TYR A 293 4.54 6.55 -7.59
C TYR A 293 3.35 6.37 -8.55
N SER A 294 2.27 5.74 -8.10
CA SER A 294 1.16 5.40 -8.98
C SER A 294 0.40 6.63 -9.48
N SER A 295 0.23 7.68 -8.66
CA SER A 295 -0.42 8.93 -9.04
C SER A 295 0.30 9.62 -10.23
N VAL A 296 1.63 9.63 -10.20
CA VAL A 296 2.51 10.29 -11.18
C VAL A 296 2.73 9.43 -12.42
N PHE A 297 3.08 8.15 -12.23
CA PHE A 297 3.57 7.28 -13.29
C PHE A 297 2.50 6.38 -13.92
N ILE A 298 1.37 6.16 -13.24
CA ILE A 298 0.29 5.29 -13.72
C ILE A 298 -0.97 6.10 -14.00
N ALA A 299 -1.50 6.83 -13.02
CA ALA A 299 -2.80 7.50 -13.10
C ALA A 299 -2.85 8.57 -14.21
N ALA A 300 -1.92 9.53 -14.19
CA ALA A 300 -1.90 10.61 -15.18
C ALA A 300 -1.64 10.12 -16.62
N PRO A 301 -0.66 9.23 -16.88
CA PRO A 301 -0.50 8.64 -18.21
C PRO A 301 -1.71 7.82 -18.67
N LEU A 302 -2.34 7.05 -17.76
CA LEU A 302 -3.56 6.28 -18.08
C LEU A 302 -4.71 7.18 -18.46
N TYR A 303 -4.87 8.31 -17.78
CA TYR A 303 -5.86 9.30 -18.15
C TYR A 303 -5.65 9.85 -19.58
N VAL A 304 -4.39 10.09 -19.98
CA VAL A 304 -4.07 10.47 -21.36
C VAL A 304 -4.46 9.38 -22.35
N HIS A 305 -4.08 8.14 -22.09
CA HIS A 305 -4.41 7.00 -22.96
C HIS A 305 -5.93 6.82 -23.13
N LEU A 306 -6.72 7.08 -22.09
CA LEU A 306 -8.19 6.98 -22.15
C LEU A 306 -8.84 8.10 -22.98
N ARG A 307 -8.19 9.27 -23.12
CA ARG A 307 -8.75 10.46 -23.78
C ARG A 307 -8.09 10.87 -25.09
N GLU A 308 -6.89 10.37 -25.40
CA GLU A 308 -6.14 10.81 -26.59
C GLU A 308 -6.87 10.56 -27.92
N ASN A 309 -7.78 9.59 -27.96
CA ASN A 309 -8.59 9.26 -29.14
C ASN A 309 -9.90 10.05 -29.24
N GLU A 310 -10.17 11.00 -28.34
CA GLU A 310 -11.36 11.84 -28.42
C GLU A 310 -11.24 12.89 -29.54
N PRO A 311 -12.32 13.18 -30.29
CA PRO A 311 -12.29 14.07 -31.45
C PRO A 311 -11.76 15.48 -31.13
N GLU A 312 -12.04 15.98 -29.93
CA GLU A 312 -11.59 17.29 -29.45
C GLU A 312 -10.06 17.35 -29.31
N HIS A 313 -9.44 16.28 -28.81
CA HIS A 313 -8.00 16.21 -28.57
C HIS A 313 -7.20 15.84 -29.83
N LEU A 314 -7.79 15.06 -30.74
CA LEU A 314 -7.22 14.78 -32.06
C LEU A 314 -7.07 16.06 -32.91
N LYS A 315 -8.05 16.98 -32.83
CA LYS A 315 -8.00 18.28 -33.53
C LYS A 315 -6.86 19.17 -33.01
N GLN A 316 -6.66 19.23 -31.70
CA GLN A 316 -5.52 19.94 -31.08
C GLN A 316 -4.17 19.34 -31.50
N GLY A 317 -4.04 18.00 -31.47
CA GLY A 317 -2.80 17.32 -31.88
C GLY A 317 -2.42 17.56 -33.34
N THR A 318 -3.40 17.79 -34.21
CA THR A 318 -3.17 18.07 -35.63
C THR A 318 -2.75 19.53 -35.87
N LYS A 319 -3.32 20.49 -35.11
CA LYS A 319 -2.93 21.92 -35.16
C LYS A 319 -1.47 22.15 -34.72
N VAL A 320 -0.99 21.41 -33.72
CA VAL A 320 0.36 21.57 -33.15
C VAL A 320 1.47 20.94 -34.00
N LYS A 321 1.16 19.97 -34.88
CA LYS A 321 2.12 19.34 -35.79
C LYS A 321 2.57 20.22 -36.97
N ALA A 322 2.00 21.41 -37.15
CA ALA A 322 2.56 22.40 -38.07
C ALA A 322 3.96 22.85 -37.57
N PRO A 323 4.98 22.94 -38.44
CA PRO A 323 6.36 23.12 -38.02
C PRO A 323 6.52 24.41 -37.20
N ARG A 324 6.94 24.27 -35.94
CA ARG A 324 7.32 25.40 -35.08
C ARG A 324 8.65 25.97 -35.59
N PRO A 325 8.79 27.30 -35.79
CA PRO A 325 10.10 27.89 -36.00
C PRO A 325 10.98 27.64 -34.77
N ALA A 326 12.17 27.13 -35.02
CA ALA A 326 13.15 26.79 -34.00
C ALA A 326 13.69 28.07 -33.32
N THR A 327 12.97 28.58 -32.33
CA THR A 327 13.49 29.62 -31.44
C THR A 327 12.97 29.35 -30.04
N GLY A 328 13.90 28.96 -29.16
CA GLY A 328 13.67 28.73 -27.76
C GLY A 328 13.32 30.03 -27.04
N ALA A 329 12.14 30.04 -26.43
CA ALA A 329 11.72 30.80 -25.25
C ALA A 329 10.19 30.82 -25.28
N VAL A 330 9.55 29.97 -24.48
CA VAL A 330 8.12 30.08 -24.21
C VAL A 330 7.99 30.98 -22.98
N ARG A 331 7.41 32.17 -23.17
CA ARG A 331 6.75 32.93 -22.09
C ARG A 331 5.34 32.41 -21.92
#